data_AF-A0A960IH60-F1
#
_entry.id   AF-A0A960IH60-F1
#
_cell.length_a   1.000
_cell.length_b   1.000
_cell.length_c   1.000
_cell.angle_alpha   90.00
_cell.angle_beta   90.00
_cell.angle_gamma   90.00
#
_symmetry.space_group_name_H-M   'P 1'
#
loop_
_entity.id
_entity.type
_entity.pdbx_description
1 polymer ?
#
loop_
_entity_poly.entity_id
_entity_poly.type
_entity_poly.pdbx_seq_one_letter_code
_entity_poly.pdbx_strand_id
1 'polypeptide(L)'
;GIDWDEGPIHQSDRFELYREAASRLLADGKAYLVDADDQEVEGTVLTAGLAARFRVPDEGAIEFDDVIRGHVRFENENVEDPVIWRSNGTPTFLIANAVDDVDLDITHVIRGEDLLSSTPKVIHLRMALGTAVLPVYAHLPLLVNAQRQKLSKRRDDVALWDYRDKGYLPEAMANYLALLGWGPPDGVEVRPMAEIIERFRLEDITKSAAFFDLKKLDHVNGEWMRGLAVDDFIERCAPVLAEGPWPADAFDPAAFAEIAPLVQERVTTLGDVPGYVDWLFLPEAPVDERSWEKAMVKGPEAVSMLDDAIAAFADAEWSTEALHACLLALGEARGLKLGKAQAPIRVAVPGRTVGPPLFESLVLLGRERTLERLRAARSRL
;
A
#
# COMPACT_ATOMS: atom_id res chain seq x y z
N GLY A 1 -5.23 -14.16 0.26
CA GLY A 1 -4.04 -13.28 0.21
C GLY A 1 -3.37 -13.16 1.56
N ILE A 2 -4.18 -12.84 2.57
CA ILE A 2 -3.90 -13.06 4.00
C ILE A 2 -5.17 -13.70 4.53
N ASP A 3 -5.37 -14.97 4.16
CA ASP A 3 -6.56 -15.70 4.52
C ASP A 3 -6.40 -16.22 5.95
N TRP A 4 -7.51 -16.39 6.67
CA TRP A 4 -7.52 -16.90 8.04
C TRP A 4 -8.09 -18.32 8.07
N ASP A 5 -7.55 -19.16 8.94
CA ASP A 5 -8.02 -20.55 9.09
C ASP A 5 -9.32 -20.64 9.89
N GLU A 6 -9.54 -19.73 10.84
CA GLU A 6 -10.71 -19.71 11.73
C GLU A 6 -11.35 -18.31 11.81
N GLY A 7 -12.68 -18.24 11.81
CA GLY A 7 -13.47 -17.01 11.97
C GLY A 7 -14.08 -16.44 10.68
N PRO A 8 -14.54 -15.17 10.70
CA PRO A 8 -14.34 -14.19 11.75
C PRO A 8 -15.13 -14.52 13.03
N ILE A 9 -14.45 -14.48 14.18
CA ILE A 9 -15.09 -14.58 15.50
C ILE A 9 -15.34 -13.15 15.99
N HIS A 10 -16.59 -12.85 16.33
CA HIS A 10 -16.98 -11.52 16.79
C HIS A 10 -17.06 -11.47 18.31
N GLN A 11 -16.33 -10.54 18.93
CA GLN A 11 -16.38 -10.32 20.38
C GLN A 11 -17.80 -9.98 20.86
N SER A 12 -18.63 -9.34 20.03
CA SER A 12 -20.04 -9.05 20.35
C SER A 12 -20.84 -10.31 20.71
N ASP A 13 -20.45 -11.45 20.17
CA ASP A 13 -21.17 -12.71 20.33
C ASP A 13 -20.66 -13.50 21.56
N ARG A 14 -19.66 -12.95 22.26
CA ARG A 14 -18.92 -13.60 23.37
C ARG A 14 -19.04 -12.84 24.69
N PHE A 15 -19.95 -11.88 24.77
CA PHE A 15 -20.14 -11.02 25.94
C PHE A 15 -20.44 -11.79 27.23
N GLU A 16 -21.11 -12.95 27.15
CA GLU A 16 -21.37 -13.78 28.32
C GLU A 16 -20.08 -14.33 28.94
N LEU A 17 -19.11 -14.79 28.13
CA LEU A 17 -17.82 -15.28 28.63
C LEU A 17 -17.07 -14.18 29.40
N TYR A 18 -17.09 -12.96 28.87
CA TYR A 18 -16.44 -11.82 29.54
C TYR A 18 -17.18 -11.41 30.82
N ARG A 19 -18.52 -11.52 30.81
CA ARG A 19 -19.35 -11.24 31.99
C ARG A 19 -19.10 -12.25 33.10
N GLU A 20 -19.03 -13.54 32.77
CA GLU A 20 -18.69 -14.61 33.69
C GLU A 20 -17.31 -14.40 34.30
N ALA A 21 -16.31 -14.06 33.48
CA ALA A 21 -14.96 -13.74 33.94
C ALA A 21 -14.94 -12.53 34.89
N ALA A 22 -15.60 -11.43 34.54
CA ALA A 22 -15.67 -10.24 35.40
C ALA A 22 -16.41 -10.54 36.72
N SER A 23 -17.51 -11.31 36.66
CA SER A 23 -18.29 -11.70 37.83
C SER A 23 -17.48 -12.58 38.77
N ARG A 24 -16.69 -13.51 38.23
CA ARG A 24 -15.77 -14.35 39.00
C ARG A 24 -14.70 -13.50 39.70
N LEU A 25 -14.10 -12.55 38.99
CA LEU A 25 -13.10 -11.66 39.58
C LEU A 25 -13.66 -10.83 40.74
N LEU A 26 -14.89 -10.34 40.62
CA LEU A 26 -15.60 -9.64 41.71
C LEU A 26 -15.90 -10.57 42.89
N ALA A 27 -16.41 -11.77 42.62
CA ALA A 27 -16.70 -12.77 43.65
C ALA A 27 -15.44 -13.21 44.42
N ASP A 28 -14.30 -13.29 43.73
CA ASP A 28 -13.00 -13.64 44.29
C ASP A 28 -12.30 -12.45 44.99
N GLY A 29 -12.91 -11.26 45.01
CA GLY A 29 -12.32 -10.04 45.61
C GLY A 29 -11.13 -9.47 44.82
N LYS A 30 -10.91 -9.95 43.59
CA LYS A 30 -9.85 -9.49 42.66
C LYS A 30 -10.30 -8.32 41.78
N ALA A 31 -11.54 -7.89 41.92
CA ALA A 31 -12.10 -6.72 41.29
C ALA A 31 -13.05 -6.01 42.27
N TYR A 32 -13.35 -4.75 42.01
CA TYR A 32 -14.29 -3.94 42.78
C TYR A 32 -15.13 -3.07 41.86
N LEU A 33 -16.28 -2.63 42.38
CA LEU A 33 -17.20 -1.75 41.67
C LEU A 33 -16.84 -0.30 41.92
N VAL A 34 -17.03 0.55 40.91
CA VAL A 34 -16.89 2.01 41.04
C VAL A 34 -18.10 2.73 40.48
N ASP A 35 -18.43 3.86 41.08
CA ASP A 35 -19.47 4.77 40.60
C ASP A 35 -18.98 5.72 39.49
N ALA A 36 -19.78 6.73 39.15
CA ALA A 36 -19.46 7.70 38.10
C ALA A 36 -18.31 8.65 38.49
N ASP A 37 -18.02 8.79 39.78
CA ASP A 37 -16.94 9.61 40.34
C ASP A 37 -15.68 8.76 40.62
N ASP A 38 -15.62 7.55 40.08
CA ASP A 38 -14.53 6.57 40.22
C ASP A 38 -14.29 6.15 41.69
N GLN A 39 -15.32 6.26 42.54
CA GLN A 39 -15.25 5.86 43.95
C GLN A 39 -15.67 4.40 44.10
N GLU A 40 -14.91 3.62 44.88
CA GLU A 40 -15.23 2.23 45.20
C GLU A 40 -16.55 2.15 45.97
N VAL A 41 -17.45 1.26 45.53
CA VAL A 41 -18.75 1.00 46.16
C VAL A 41 -18.86 -0.45 46.58
N GLU A 42 -19.54 -0.69 47.70
CA GLU A 42 -19.74 -2.06 48.19
C GLU A 42 -20.57 -2.90 47.20
N GLY A 43 -20.04 -4.07 46.84
CA GLY A 43 -20.74 -5.06 46.03
C GLY A 43 -19.79 -6.01 45.31
N THR A 44 -20.26 -7.22 45.03
CA THR A 44 -19.50 -8.28 44.35
C THR A 44 -20.21 -8.77 43.09
N VAL A 45 -21.25 -8.07 42.65
CA VAL A 45 -22.08 -8.44 41.49
C VAL A 45 -22.12 -7.26 40.53
N LEU A 46 -21.88 -7.53 39.25
CA LEU A 46 -22.01 -6.53 38.20
C LEU A 46 -23.39 -5.87 38.25
N THR A 47 -23.40 -4.55 38.39
CA THR A 47 -24.60 -3.76 38.61
C THR A 47 -24.69 -2.67 37.55
N ALA A 48 -25.87 -2.50 36.95
CA ALA A 48 -26.09 -1.51 35.90
C ALA A 48 -25.77 -0.09 36.42
N GLY A 49 -25.02 0.69 35.63
CA GLY A 49 -24.58 2.03 35.99
C GLY A 49 -23.26 2.08 36.77
N LEU A 50 -22.74 0.94 37.26
CA LEU A 50 -21.44 0.85 37.92
C LEU A 50 -20.41 0.20 36.97
N ALA A 51 -19.17 0.68 37.01
CA ALA A 51 -18.06 0.02 36.34
C ALA A 51 -17.38 -0.98 37.29
N ALA A 52 -16.65 -1.95 36.74
CA ALA A 52 -15.79 -2.84 37.52
C ALA A 52 -14.33 -2.63 37.15
N ARG A 53 -13.49 -2.46 38.17
CA ARG A 53 -12.03 -2.39 38.06
C ARG A 53 -11.39 -3.66 38.58
N PHE A 54 -10.37 -4.13 37.88
CA PHE A 54 -9.52 -5.22 38.37
C PHE A 54 -8.49 -4.65 39.35
N ARG A 55 -8.28 -5.36 40.47
CA ARG A 55 -7.31 -5.01 41.50
C ARG A 55 -5.96 -5.64 41.16
N VAL A 56 -5.03 -4.83 40.68
CA VAL A 56 -3.65 -5.23 40.45
C VAL A 56 -2.98 -5.47 41.82
N PRO A 57 -2.16 -6.53 41.98
CA PRO A 57 -1.41 -6.73 43.23
C PRO A 57 -0.48 -5.54 43.54
N ASP A 58 -0.47 -5.01 44.76
CA ASP A 58 0.35 -3.83 45.09
C ASP A 58 1.87 -4.10 45.05
N GLU A 59 2.29 -5.31 45.44
CA GLU A 59 3.70 -5.70 45.53
C GLU A 59 4.14 -6.63 44.39
N GLY A 60 5.44 -6.63 44.11
CA GLY A 60 6.07 -7.48 43.10
C GLY A 60 6.07 -6.87 41.70
N ALA A 61 6.32 -7.71 40.70
CA ALA A 61 6.41 -7.30 39.30
C ALA A 61 5.82 -8.37 38.38
N ILE A 62 5.41 -7.93 37.19
CA ILE A 62 5.18 -8.82 36.05
C ILE A 62 6.36 -8.74 35.11
N GLU A 63 6.82 -9.91 34.72
CA GLU A 63 7.88 -10.11 33.75
C GLU A 63 7.40 -11.01 32.62
N PHE A 64 7.85 -10.71 31.41
CA PHE A 64 7.67 -11.57 30.26
C PHE A 64 8.79 -11.34 29.25
N ASP A 65 9.10 -12.37 28.48
CA ASP A 65 10.02 -12.25 27.36
C ASP A 65 9.24 -11.92 26.09
N ASP A 66 9.64 -10.83 25.44
CA ASP A 66 9.14 -10.43 24.14
C ASP A 66 10.18 -10.76 23.07
N VAL A 67 9.76 -11.39 21.97
CA VAL A 67 10.66 -11.81 20.89
C VAL A 67 11.44 -10.62 20.29
N ILE A 68 10.85 -9.42 20.27
CA ILE A 68 11.43 -8.23 19.66
C ILE A 68 12.03 -7.31 20.73
N ARG A 69 11.32 -7.09 21.83
CA ARG A 69 11.72 -6.16 22.91
C ARG A 69 12.67 -6.77 23.92
N GLY A 70 12.82 -8.10 23.93
CA GLY A 70 13.61 -8.82 24.90
C GLY A 70 12.87 -8.96 26.22
N HIS A 71 13.60 -9.11 27.31
CA HIS A 71 13.01 -9.23 28.64
C HIS A 71 12.38 -7.90 29.08
N VAL A 72 11.10 -7.93 29.45
CA VAL A 72 10.32 -6.78 29.88
C VAL A 72 9.83 -6.99 31.31
N ARG A 73 10.05 -6.00 32.18
CA ARG A 73 9.65 -6.00 33.58
C ARG A 73 8.86 -4.74 33.92
N PHE A 74 7.72 -4.91 34.57
CA PHE A 74 6.90 -3.84 35.13
C PHE A 74 6.67 -4.09 36.62
N GLU A 75 7.08 -3.14 37.47
CA GLU A 75 6.72 -3.16 38.89
C GLU A 75 5.22 -2.91 39.04
N ASN A 76 4.55 -3.69 39.87
CA ASN A 76 3.09 -3.63 39.97
C ASN A 76 2.58 -2.29 40.52
N GLU A 77 3.35 -1.61 41.37
CA GLU A 77 3.06 -0.26 41.86
C GLU A 77 2.87 0.78 40.73
N ASN A 78 3.42 0.52 39.53
CA ASN A 78 3.32 1.39 38.36
C ASN A 78 2.21 0.95 37.39
N VAL A 79 1.44 -0.08 37.74
CA VAL A 79 0.35 -0.61 36.92
C VAL A 79 -0.98 -0.27 37.60
N GLU A 80 -1.71 0.67 37.00
CA GLU A 80 -3.05 1.06 37.49
C GLU A 80 -4.07 -0.09 37.41
N ASP A 81 -5.06 -0.05 38.29
CA ASP A 81 -6.25 -0.89 38.28
C ASP A 81 -7.11 -0.63 37.03
N PRO A 82 -7.12 -1.53 36.04
CA PRO A 82 -7.83 -1.27 34.81
C PRO A 82 -9.33 -1.49 34.97
N VAL A 83 -10.13 -0.67 34.30
CA VAL A 83 -11.54 -0.98 34.08
C VAL A 83 -11.65 -2.23 33.21
N ILE A 84 -12.37 -3.24 33.71
CA ILE A 84 -12.65 -4.50 33.00
C ILE A 84 -14.09 -4.56 32.49
N TRP A 85 -15.01 -3.88 33.17
CA TRP A 85 -16.42 -3.80 32.78
C TRP A 85 -16.89 -2.34 32.87
N ARG A 86 -17.48 -1.82 31.80
CA ARG A 86 -17.95 -0.42 31.76
C ARG A 86 -19.33 -0.29 32.40
N SER A 87 -19.65 0.89 32.91
CA SER A 87 -20.96 1.24 33.48
C SER A 87 -22.13 1.08 32.52
N ASN A 88 -21.87 1.14 31.21
CA ASN A 88 -22.86 0.87 30.16
C ASN A 88 -23.09 -0.62 29.88
N GLY A 89 -22.52 -1.53 30.68
CA GLY A 89 -22.73 -2.96 30.56
C GLY A 89 -21.87 -3.66 29.50
N THR A 90 -20.80 -3.01 29.01
CA THR A 90 -19.91 -3.59 28.00
C THR A 90 -18.54 -3.97 28.57
N PRO A 91 -17.93 -5.07 28.10
CA PRO A 91 -16.56 -5.44 28.47
C PRO A 91 -15.53 -4.45 27.90
N THR A 92 -14.40 -4.26 28.60
CA THR A 92 -13.25 -3.58 28.00
C THR A 92 -12.40 -4.54 27.17
N PHE A 93 -11.51 -3.99 26.33
CA PHE A 93 -10.62 -4.82 25.52
C PHE A 93 -9.72 -5.72 26.39
N LEU A 94 -9.37 -5.28 27.62
CA LEU A 94 -8.44 -6.01 28.48
C LEU A 94 -9.00 -7.36 28.92
N ILE A 95 -10.23 -7.38 29.44
CA ILE A 95 -10.86 -8.64 29.83
C ILE A 95 -11.22 -9.50 28.62
N ALA A 96 -11.65 -8.87 27.51
CA ALA A 96 -11.97 -9.60 26.30
C ALA A 96 -10.73 -10.33 25.76
N ASN A 97 -9.59 -9.65 25.65
CA ASN A 97 -8.32 -10.28 25.24
C ASN A 97 -7.87 -11.34 26.26
N ALA A 98 -7.93 -11.07 27.56
CA ALA A 98 -7.49 -12.03 28.58
C ALA A 98 -8.30 -13.34 28.55
N VAL A 99 -9.59 -13.27 28.20
CA VAL A 99 -10.47 -14.44 28.07
C VAL A 99 -10.31 -15.10 26.70
N ASP A 100 -10.39 -14.34 25.61
CA ASP A 100 -10.35 -14.88 24.25
C ASP A 100 -9.02 -15.53 23.91
N ASP A 101 -7.89 -14.93 24.32
CA ASP A 101 -6.58 -15.51 24.04
C ASP A 101 -6.43 -16.90 24.66
N VAL A 102 -7.10 -17.15 25.79
CA VAL A 102 -7.09 -18.45 26.47
C VAL A 102 -8.12 -19.39 25.85
N ASP A 103 -9.33 -18.93 25.61
CA ASP A 103 -10.42 -19.75 25.04
C ASP A 103 -10.14 -20.18 23.58
N LEU A 104 -9.39 -19.37 22.84
CA LEU A 104 -8.99 -19.62 21.45
C LEU A 104 -7.58 -20.21 21.33
N ASP A 105 -6.99 -20.67 22.43
CA ASP A 105 -5.67 -21.31 22.48
C ASP A 105 -4.56 -20.50 21.77
N ILE A 106 -4.57 -19.17 21.93
CA ILE A 106 -3.59 -18.30 21.28
C ILE A 106 -2.20 -18.55 21.85
N THR A 107 -1.30 -19.00 20.99
CA THR A 107 0.09 -19.34 21.35
C THR A 107 1.07 -18.18 21.18
N HIS A 108 0.79 -17.25 20.25
CA HIS A 108 1.64 -16.11 19.92
C HIS A 108 0.77 -14.85 19.77
N VAL A 109 1.08 -13.81 20.55
CA VAL A 109 0.40 -12.51 20.49
C VAL A 109 1.35 -11.50 19.83
N ILE A 110 1.10 -11.22 18.55
CA ILE A 110 1.87 -10.28 17.74
C ILE A 110 1.07 -8.99 17.58
N ARG A 111 1.59 -7.86 18.06
CA ARG A 111 0.86 -6.58 18.10
C ARG A 111 1.78 -5.37 18.11
N GLY A 112 1.24 -4.17 17.96
CA GLY A 112 2.02 -2.93 18.02
C GLY A 112 2.60 -2.65 19.42
N GLU A 113 3.77 -2.03 19.48
CA GLU A 113 4.44 -1.62 20.71
C GLU A 113 3.66 -0.59 21.54
N ASP A 114 2.69 0.10 20.95
CA ASP A 114 1.77 0.96 21.67
C ASP A 114 0.85 0.20 22.64
N LEU A 115 0.78 -1.13 22.52
CA LEU A 115 0.10 -2.02 23.47
C LEU A 115 1.05 -2.65 24.50
N LEU A 116 2.35 -2.36 24.48
CA LEU A 116 3.33 -2.97 25.39
C LEU A 116 3.00 -2.73 26.86
N SER A 117 2.57 -1.51 27.21
CA SER A 117 2.15 -1.14 28.57
C SER A 117 0.83 -1.77 29.02
N SER A 118 0.03 -2.31 28.08
CA SER A 118 -1.21 -3.03 28.39
C SER A 118 -0.97 -4.53 28.67
N THR A 119 0.16 -5.09 28.22
CA THR A 119 0.55 -6.49 28.45
C THR A 119 0.51 -6.89 29.92
N PRO A 120 1.14 -6.17 30.87
CA PRO A 120 1.12 -6.57 32.28
C PRO A 120 -0.31 -6.65 32.84
N LYS A 121 -1.21 -5.76 32.40
CA LYS A 121 -2.63 -5.78 32.81
C LYS A 121 -3.34 -7.05 32.35
N VAL A 122 -3.11 -7.46 31.09
CA VAL A 122 -3.70 -8.70 30.54
C VAL A 122 -3.11 -9.94 31.22
N ILE A 123 -1.80 -9.96 31.49
CA ILE A 123 -1.14 -11.05 32.20
C ILE A 123 -1.72 -11.22 33.60
N HIS A 124 -1.86 -10.13 34.36
CA HIS A 124 -2.49 -10.17 35.68
C HIS A 124 -3.91 -10.72 35.63
N LEU A 125 -4.72 -10.29 34.67
CA LEU A 125 -6.08 -10.80 34.47
C LEU A 125 -6.08 -12.31 34.18
N ARG A 126 -5.20 -12.79 33.29
CA ARG A 126 -5.07 -14.22 32.98
C ARG A 126 -4.71 -15.03 34.23
N MET A 127 -3.71 -14.57 34.99
CA MET A 127 -3.30 -15.21 36.24
C MET A 127 -4.45 -15.25 37.25
N ALA A 128 -5.17 -14.14 37.39
CA ALA A 128 -6.33 -14.04 38.28
C ALA A 128 -7.49 -14.98 37.88
N LEU A 129 -7.67 -15.22 36.58
CA LEU A 129 -8.65 -16.15 36.01
C LEU A 129 -8.18 -17.61 36.03
N GLY A 130 -6.94 -17.87 36.46
CA GLY A 130 -6.39 -19.21 36.67
C GLY A 130 -5.43 -19.70 35.58
N THR A 131 -5.00 -18.83 34.67
CA THR A 131 -4.10 -19.19 33.57
C THR A 131 -2.74 -18.50 33.75
N ALA A 132 -1.73 -19.27 34.17
CA ALA A 132 -0.34 -18.80 34.27
C ALA A 132 0.48 -19.04 32.99
N VAL A 133 -0.03 -19.83 32.05
CA VAL A 133 0.64 -20.05 30.76
C VAL A 133 0.51 -18.76 29.95
N LEU A 134 1.66 -18.18 29.59
CA LEU A 134 1.73 -17.00 28.75
C LEU A 134 1.96 -17.41 27.28
N PRO A 135 1.35 -16.71 26.32
CA PRO A 135 1.72 -16.84 24.93
C PRO A 135 3.09 -16.21 24.71
N VAL A 136 3.71 -16.52 23.59
CA VAL A 136 4.86 -15.77 23.12
C VAL A 136 4.40 -14.37 22.73
N TYR A 137 5.03 -13.32 23.27
CA TYR A 137 4.74 -11.94 22.90
C TYR A 137 5.73 -11.41 21.85
N ALA A 138 5.22 -10.64 20.90
CA ALA A 138 6.05 -9.86 19.99
C ALA A 138 5.42 -8.48 19.73
N HIS A 139 6.09 -7.43 20.23
CA HIS A 139 5.64 -6.05 20.10
C HIS A 139 6.35 -5.32 18.95
N LEU A 140 5.68 -5.33 17.79
CA LEU A 140 6.11 -4.72 16.53
C LEU A 140 6.34 -3.20 16.69
N PRO A 141 7.44 -2.65 16.15
CA PRO A 141 7.64 -1.21 16.15
C PRO A 141 6.58 -0.50 15.30
N LEU A 142 6.26 0.74 15.66
CA LEU A 142 5.28 1.52 14.92
C LEU A 142 5.81 1.94 13.54
N LEU A 143 4.88 2.04 12.58
CA LEU A 143 5.17 2.66 11.29
C LEU A 143 5.18 4.18 11.40
N VAL A 144 6.14 4.79 10.73
CA VAL A 144 6.33 6.25 10.71
C VAL A 144 6.33 6.81 9.29
N ASN A 145 6.01 8.10 9.15
CA ASN A 145 6.11 8.84 7.90
C ASN A 145 7.52 9.39 7.65
N ALA A 146 7.69 10.17 6.57
CA ALA A 146 8.99 10.69 6.15
C ALA A 146 9.62 11.65 7.17
N GLN A 147 8.80 12.22 8.06
CA GLN A 147 9.19 13.09 9.16
C GLN A 147 9.39 12.30 10.47
N ARG A 148 9.40 10.96 10.43
CA ARG A 148 9.49 10.05 11.58
C ARG A 148 8.35 10.21 12.60
N GLN A 149 7.21 10.73 12.16
CA GLN A 149 6.01 10.82 12.99
C GLN A 149 5.17 9.56 12.80
N LYS A 150 4.47 9.11 13.85
CA LYS A 150 3.52 7.98 13.76
C LYS A 150 2.52 8.27 12.63
N LEU A 151 2.36 7.28 11.74
CA LEU A 151 1.35 7.34 10.68
C LEU A 151 -0.04 7.54 11.28
N SER A 152 -0.84 8.37 10.61
CA SER A 152 -2.17 8.72 11.08
C SER A 152 -3.15 8.91 9.92
N LYS A 153 -4.36 8.38 10.07
CA LYS A 153 -5.45 8.52 9.09
C LYS A 153 -5.81 9.98 8.73
N ARG A 154 -5.45 10.94 9.58
CA ARG A 154 -5.77 12.37 9.39
C ARG A 154 -4.75 13.09 8.51
N ARG A 155 -3.51 12.59 8.44
CA ARG A 155 -2.39 13.26 7.76
C ARG A 155 -1.84 12.44 6.60
N ASP A 156 -1.96 11.13 6.69
CA ASP A 156 -1.25 10.19 5.84
C ASP A 156 -2.26 9.26 5.15
N ASP A 157 -1.97 8.90 3.90
CA ASP A 157 -2.72 7.90 3.15
C ASP A 157 -2.33 6.51 3.67
N VAL A 158 -3.13 5.98 4.59
CA VAL A 158 -2.87 4.72 5.30
C VAL A 158 -3.92 3.65 4.99
N ALA A 159 -4.89 3.96 4.14
CA ALA A 159 -5.98 3.05 3.86
C ALA A 159 -5.65 2.17 2.65
N LEU A 160 -5.71 0.85 2.83
CA LEU A 160 -5.37 -0.10 1.77
C LEU A 160 -6.24 0.08 0.51
N TRP A 161 -7.49 0.50 0.66
CA TRP A 161 -8.37 0.75 -0.50
C TRP A 161 -7.91 1.95 -1.34
N ASP A 162 -7.27 2.97 -0.76
CA ASP A 162 -6.74 4.10 -1.52
C ASP A 162 -5.61 3.65 -2.46
N TYR A 163 -4.77 2.71 -2.01
CA TYR A 163 -3.73 2.08 -2.85
C TYR A 163 -4.34 1.14 -3.91
N ARG A 164 -5.36 0.36 -3.54
CA ARG A 164 -6.08 -0.47 -4.52
C ARG A 164 -6.65 0.39 -5.64
N ASP A 165 -7.30 1.50 -5.29
CA ASP A 165 -7.97 2.39 -6.24
C ASP A 165 -6.96 3.13 -7.13
N LYS A 166 -5.74 3.36 -6.64
CA LYS A 166 -4.59 3.82 -7.44
C LYS A 166 -4.01 2.74 -8.36
N GLY A 167 -4.39 1.47 -8.20
CA GLY A 167 -3.94 0.37 -9.03
C GLY A 167 -2.64 -0.30 -8.56
N TYR A 168 -2.33 -0.25 -7.27
CA TYR A 168 -1.28 -1.12 -6.71
C TYR A 168 -1.75 -2.59 -6.70
N LEU A 169 -0.83 -3.49 -7.05
CA LEU A 169 -1.09 -4.92 -7.04
C LEU A 169 -1.15 -5.45 -5.60
N PRO A 170 -2.10 -6.35 -5.29
CA PRO A 170 -2.20 -6.91 -3.95
C PRO A 170 -0.95 -7.69 -3.53
N GLU A 171 -0.29 -8.37 -4.47
CA GLU A 171 0.95 -9.12 -4.24
C GLU A 171 2.10 -8.18 -3.87
N ALA A 172 2.22 -7.04 -4.58
CA ALA A 172 3.21 -6.02 -4.30
C ALA A 172 2.98 -5.33 -2.95
N MET A 173 1.73 -5.01 -2.61
CA MET A 173 1.38 -4.44 -1.32
C MET A 173 1.73 -5.40 -0.18
N ALA A 174 1.35 -6.67 -0.29
CA ALA A 174 1.64 -7.67 0.74
C ALA A 174 3.16 -7.89 0.90
N ASN A 175 3.89 -7.99 -0.22
CA ASN A 175 5.35 -8.07 -0.21
C ASN A 175 5.97 -6.83 0.44
N TYR A 176 5.51 -5.63 0.10
CA TYR A 176 6.04 -4.38 0.67
C TYR A 176 5.78 -4.29 2.18
N LEU A 177 4.58 -4.63 2.65
CA LEU A 177 4.25 -4.63 4.07
C LEU A 177 5.13 -5.60 4.85
N ALA A 178 5.48 -6.76 4.28
CA ALA A 178 6.42 -7.68 4.91
C ALA A 178 7.83 -7.07 5.07
N LEU A 179 8.26 -6.20 4.16
CA LEU A 179 9.56 -5.51 4.24
C LEU A 179 9.59 -4.39 5.31
N LEU A 180 8.44 -4.05 5.90
CA LEU A 180 8.37 -3.02 6.94
C LEU A 180 8.76 -3.62 8.31
N GLY A 181 10.06 -3.59 8.57
CA GLY A 181 10.63 -4.06 9.84
C GLY A 181 11.31 -5.42 9.75
N TRP A 182 11.09 -6.17 8.67
CA TRP A 182 11.82 -7.39 8.33
C TRP A 182 12.55 -7.23 6.99
N GLY A 183 13.71 -7.85 6.86
CA GLY A 183 14.49 -7.87 5.63
C GLY A 183 14.87 -9.30 5.28
N PRO A 184 14.70 -9.74 4.02
CA PRO A 184 15.03 -11.10 3.64
C PRO A 184 16.55 -11.35 3.76
N PRO A 185 16.99 -12.49 4.35
CA PRO A 185 18.41 -12.75 4.61
C PRO A 185 19.31 -12.81 3.35
N ASP A 186 18.73 -13.16 2.20
CA ASP A 186 19.42 -13.26 0.90
C ASP A 186 19.44 -11.91 0.13
N GLY A 187 18.81 -10.85 0.68
CA GLY A 187 18.72 -9.52 0.09
C GLY A 187 17.71 -9.35 -1.06
N VAL A 188 16.96 -10.39 -1.44
CA VAL A 188 15.99 -10.29 -2.56
C VAL A 188 14.65 -9.74 -2.05
N GLU A 189 14.39 -8.45 -2.24
CA GLU A 189 13.22 -7.80 -1.63
C GLU A 189 11.89 -8.11 -2.32
N VAL A 190 11.89 -8.31 -3.64
CA VAL A 190 10.68 -8.58 -4.44
C VAL A 190 10.52 -10.08 -4.66
N ARG A 191 9.47 -10.68 -4.08
CA ARG A 191 9.21 -12.12 -4.20
C ARG A 191 7.77 -12.51 -3.83
N PRO A 192 7.30 -13.68 -4.25
CA PRO A 192 5.99 -14.21 -3.84
C PRO A 192 5.85 -14.40 -2.32
N MET A 193 4.63 -14.22 -1.82
CA MET A 193 4.32 -14.41 -0.39
C MET A 193 4.69 -15.81 0.12
N ALA A 194 4.54 -16.85 -0.72
CA ALA A 194 4.93 -18.21 -0.35
C ALA A 194 6.43 -18.31 0.04
N GLU A 195 7.31 -17.62 -0.69
CA GLU A 195 8.74 -17.60 -0.35
C GLU A 195 9.03 -16.78 0.92
N ILE A 196 8.25 -15.72 1.16
CA ILE A 196 8.33 -14.94 2.41
C ILE A 196 7.97 -15.84 3.59
N ILE A 197 6.87 -16.60 3.49
CA ILE A 197 6.43 -17.53 4.55
C ILE A 197 7.52 -18.54 4.92
N GLU A 198 8.20 -19.12 3.92
CA GLU A 198 9.29 -20.08 4.16
C GLU A 198 10.50 -19.48 4.89
N ARG A 199 10.71 -18.15 4.77
CA ARG A 199 11.89 -17.45 5.29
C ARG A 199 11.61 -16.62 6.52
N PHE A 200 10.36 -16.30 6.77
CA PHE A 200 9.97 -15.39 7.83
C PHE A 200 10.26 -16.01 9.18
N ARG A 201 10.96 -15.24 10.02
CA ARG A 201 11.18 -15.56 11.42
C ARG A 201 10.83 -14.34 12.24
N LEU A 202 10.04 -14.55 13.29
CA LEU A 202 9.58 -13.47 14.14
C LEU A 202 10.75 -12.76 14.85
N GLU A 203 11.80 -13.51 15.17
CA GLU A 203 13.04 -12.99 15.79
C GLU A 203 13.84 -12.05 14.86
N ASP A 204 13.65 -12.14 13.54
CA ASP A 204 14.39 -11.33 12.57
C ASP A 204 13.76 -9.93 12.37
N ILE A 205 12.67 -9.62 13.07
CA ILE A 205 12.06 -8.30 13.04
C ILE A 205 12.94 -7.30 13.82
N THR A 206 13.25 -6.18 13.15
CA THR A 206 14.02 -5.08 13.71
C THR A 206 13.25 -4.33 14.81
N LYS A 207 13.96 -3.79 15.79
CA LYS A 207 13.35 -3.03 16.91
C LYS A 207 12.98 -1.59 16.58
N SER A 208 13.52 -1.06 15.48
CA SER A 208 13.35 0.32 15.06
C SER A 208 12.06 0.52 14.26
N ALA A 209 11.41 1.67 14.43
CA ALA A 209 10.29 2.09 13.61
C ALA A 209 10.61 1.99 12.11
N ALA A 210 9.73 1.34 11.35
CA ALA A 210 9.84 1.26 9.90
C ALA A 210 9.20 2.49 9.25
N PHE A 211 9.94 3.11 8.34
CA PHE A 211 9.44 4.22 7.54
C PHE A 211 8.61 3.68 6.38
N PHE A 212 7.37 4.15 6.26
CA PHE A 212 6.52 3.86 5.11
C PHE A 212 6.95 4.70 3.90
N ASP A 213 7.92 4.16 3.16
CA ASP A 213 8.48 4.74 1.95
C ASP A 213 7.64 4.40 0.70
N LEU A 214 6.91 5.38 0.18
CA LEU A 214 6.13 5.26 -1.05
C LEU A 214 7.00 4.96 -2.27
N LYS A 215 8.23 5.46 -2.35
CA LYS A 215 9.11 5.18 -3.50
C LYS A 215 9.54 3.72 -3.50
N LYS A 216 9.74 3.13 -2.32
CA LYS A 216 10.03 1.70 -2.20
C LYS A 216 8.80 0.88 -2.59
N LEU A 217 7.59 1.27 -2.18
CA LEU A 217 6.36 0.62 -2.62
C LEU A 217 6.20 0.72 -4.15
N ASP A 218 6.43 1.89 -4.75
CA ASP A 218 6.41 2.09 -6.21
C ASP A 218 7.41 1.18 -6.91
N HIS A 219 8.62 1.07 -6.38
CA HIS A 219 9.63 0.16 -6.92
C HIS A 219 9.18 -1.29 -6.87
N VAL A 220 8.73 -1.78 -5.70
CA VAL A 220 8.23 -3.14 -5.53
C VAL A 220 7.05 -3.40 -6.47
N ASN A 221 6.10 -2.47 -6.57
CA ASN A 221 4.94 -2.61 -7.45
C ASN A 221 5.35 -2.63 -8.92
N GLY A 222 6.27 -1.78 -9.35
CA GLY A 222 6.79 -1.78 -10.72
C GLY A 222 7.51 -3.08 -11.09
N GLU A 223 8.27 -3.68 -10.17
CA GLU A 223 8.90 -4.99 -10.39
C GLU A 223 7.83 -6.09 -10.53
N TRP A 224 6.80 -6.09 -9.69
CA TRP A 224 5.66 -7.00 -9.81
C TRP A 224 4.90 -6.81 -11.13
N MET A 225 4.65 -5.57 -11.54
CA MET A 225 4.00 -5.23 -12.81
C MET A 225 4.78 -5.81 -13.99
N ARG A 226 6.11 -5.63 -14.02
CA ARG A 226 6.99 -6.22 -15.05
C ARG A 226 7.05 -7.75 -15.00
N GLY A 227 6.89 -8.33 -13.81
CA GLY A 227 6.89 -9.78 -13.60
C GLY A 227 5.61 -10.49 -14.05
N LEU A 228 4.52 -9.77 -14.31
CA LEU A 228 3.27 -10.37 -14.79
C LEU A 228 3.44 -10.95 -16.21
N ALA A 229 2.74 -12.04 -16.50
CA ALA A 229 2.51 -12.42 -17.88
C ALA A 229 1.72 -11.29 -18.59
N VAL A 230 2.05 -11.00 -19.85
CA VAL A 230 1.42 -9.91 -20.61
C VAL A 230 -0.11 -10.04 -20.63
N ASP A 231 -0.63 -11.26 -20.82
CA ASP A 231 -2.08 -11.50 -20.83
C ASP A 231 -2.74 -11.18 -19.47
N ASP A 232 -2.08 -11.52 -18.35
CA ASP A 232 -2.56 -11.16 -17.00
C ASP A 232 -2.49 -9.64 -16.77
N PHE A 233 -1.42 -8.98 -17.22
CA PHE A 233 -1.34 -7.52 -17.18
C PHE A 233 -2.48 -6.86 -17.97
N ILE A 234 -2.79 -7.36 -19.18
CA ILE A 234 -3.90 -6.86 -20.00
C ILE A 234 -5.24 -7.05 -19.27
N GLU A 235 -5.49 -8.24 -18.70
CA GLU A 235 -6.71 -8.53 -17.96
C GLU A 235 -6.88 -7.59 -16.76
N ARG A 236 -5.81 -7.38 -15.97
CA ARG A 236 -5.82 -6.48 -14.81
C ARG A 236 -6.00 -5.01 -15.18
N CYS A 237 -5.65 -4.61 -16.40
CA CYS A 237 -5.89 -3.25 -16.88
C CYS A 237 -7.36 -2.99 -17.25
N ALA A 238 -8.18 -4.02 -17.45
CA ALA A 238 -9.55 -3.85 -17.94
C ALA A 238 -10.39 -2.83 -17.14
N PRO A 239 -10.38 -2.81 -15.78
CA PRO A 239 -11.14 -1.83 -15.02
C PRO A 239 -10.70 -0.38 -15.27
N VAL A 240 -9.39 -0.11 -15.28
CA VAL A 240 -8.85 1.25 -15.46
C VAL A 240 -8.98 1.73 -16.91
N LEU A 241 -8.97 0.82 -17.89
CA LEU A 241 -9.20 1.13 -19.29
C LEU A 241 -10.69 1.41 -19.58
N ALA A 242 -11.60 0.73 -18.88
CA ALA A 242 -13.03 0.99 -18.99
C ALA A 242 -13.41 2.41 -18.54
N GLU A 243 -12.63 3.00 -17.63
CA GLU A 243 -12.77 4.37 -17.12
C GLU A 243 -11.84 5.39 -17.82
N GLY A 244 -11.22 5.00 -18.93
CA GLY A 244 -10.27 5.84 -19.66
C GLY A 244 -10.88 7.14 -20.21
N PRO A 245 -10.05 8.17 -20.50
CA PRO A 245 -10.53 9.50 -20.91
C PRO A 245 -11.04 9.59 -22.36
N TRP A 246 -11.16 8.47 -23.07
CA TRP A 246 -11.55 8.40 -24.48
C TRP A 246 -13.06 8.15 -24.65
N PRO A 247 -13.62 8.40 -25.86
CA PRO A 247 -15.00 8.01 -26.18
C PRO A 247 -15.22 6.50 -26.00
N ALA A 248 -16.42 6.10 -25.55
CA ALA A 248 -16.71 4.71 -25.18
C ALA A 248 -16.49 3.68 -26.30
N ASP A 249 -16.61 4.10 -27.56
CA ASP A 249 -16.43 3.29 -28.77
C ASP A 249 -15.03 3.41 -29.39
N ALA A 250 -14.15 4.25 -28.83
CA ALA A 250 -12.82 4.51 -29.38
C ALA A 250 -11.75 3.53 -28.88
N PHE A 251 -12.01 2.81 -27.78
CA PHE A 251 -11.05 1.83 -27.26
C PHE A 251 -11.00 0.58 -28.15
N ASP A 252 -9.81 0.23 -28.61
CA ASP A 252 -9.55 -0.99 -29.36
C ASP A 252 -8.69 -1.96 -28.53
N PRO A 253 -9.27 -3.08 -28.05
CA PRO A 253 -8.53 -4.08 -27.29
C PRO A 253 -7.34 -4.69 -28.04
N ALA A 254 -7.43 -4.84 -29.37
CA ALA A 254 -6.35 -5.42 -30.17
C ALA A 254 -5.16 -4.45 -30.26
N ALA A 255 -5.44 -3.17 -30.49
CA ALA A 255 -4.42 -2.13 -30.50
C ALA A 255 -3.78 -1.96 -29.10
N PHE A 256 -4.56 -2.07 -28.02
CA PHE A 256 -4.01 -2.08 -26.67
C PHE A 256 -3.10 -3.29 -26.44
N ALA A 257 -3.51 -4.50 -26.85
CA ALA A 257 -2.71 -5.70 -26.69
C ALA A 257 -1.34 -5.61 -27.41
N GLU A 258 -1.28 -4.94 -28.56
CA GLU A 258 -0.03 -4.72 -29.29
C GLU A 258 0.96 -3.82 -28.53
N ILE A 259 0.47 -2.77 -27.85
CA ILE A 259 1.32 -1.84 -27.10
C ILE A 259 1.52 -2.23 -25.63
N ALA A 260 0.69 -3.11 -25.08
CA ALA A 260 0.69 -3.49 -23.67
C ALA A 260 2.07 -3.91 -23.14
N PRO A 261 2.87 -4.76 -23.83
CA PRO A 261 4.22 -5.11 -23.36
C PRO A 261 5.14 -3.89 -23.21
N LEU A 262 5.01 -2.90 -24.09
CA LEU A 262 5.83 -1.68 -24.04
C LEU A 262 5.37 -0.74 -22.91
N VAL A 263 4.08 -0.75 -22.58
CA VAL A 263 3.51 0.02 -21.47
C VAL A 263 3.88 -0.62 -20.13
N GLN A 264 3.77 -1.95 -20.03
CA GLN A 264 4.07 -2.73 -18.82
C GLN A 264 5.47 -2.46 -18.27
N GLU A 265 6.47 -2.31 -19.15
CA GLU A 265 7.86 -1.98 -18.77
C GLU A 265 8.02 -0.61 -18.10
N ARG A 266 7.02 0.28 -18.19
CA ARG A 266 7.13 1.71 -17.83
C ARG A 266 6.18 2.14 -16.73
N VAL A 267 5.06 1.47 -16.56
CA VAL A 267 4.07 1.83 -15.56
C VAL A 267 4.50 1.38 -14.17
N THR A 268 4.15 2.19 -13.16
CA THR A 268 4.35 1.81 -11.76
C THR A 268 3.11 1.11 -11.24
N THR A 269 1.92 1.62 -11.56
CA THR A 269 0.62 1.12 -11.11
C THR A 269 -0.30 0.87 -12.31
N LEU A 270 -1.37 0.09 -12.11
CA LEU A 270 -2.42 -0.05 -13.12
C LEU A 270 -3.07 1.31 -13.44
N GLY A 271 -3.22 2.19 -12.44
CA GLY A 271 -3.79 3.53 -12.62
C GLY A 271 -2.98 4.44 -13.55
N ASP A 272 -1.69 4.16 -13.77
CA ASP A 272 -0.86 4.91 -14.72
C ASP A 272 -1.18 4.57 -16.18
N VAL A 273 -1.71 3.36 -16.44
CA VAL A 273 -1.86 2.79 -17.79
C VAL A 273 -2.65 3.71 -18.73
N PRO A 274 -3.83 4.27 -18.36
CA PRO A 274 -4.56 5.19 -19.24
C PRO A 274 -3.71 6.37 -19.73
N GLY A 275 -2.85 6.94 -18.89
CA GLY A 275 -1.99 8.06 -19.26
C GLY A 275 -0.88 7.70 -20.26
N TYR A 276 -0.55 6.41 -20.41
CA TYR A 276 0.42 5.90 -21.37
C TYR A 276 -0.18 5.53 -22.72
N VAL A 277 -1.51 5.37 -22.82
CA VAL A 277 -2.20 4.89 -24.04
C VAL A 277 -3.33 5.80 -24.52
N ASP A 278 -3.75 6.81 -23.74
CA ASP A 278 -4.84 7.72 -24.10
C ASP A 278 -4.70 8.33 -25.50
N TRP A 279 -3.48 8.71 -25.89
CA TRP A 279 -3.17 9.26 -27.19
C TRP A 279 -3.52 8.32 -28.35
N LEU A 280 -3.60 7.01 -28.14
CA LEU A 280 -3.97 6.05 -29.17
C LEU A 280 -5.48 6.12 -29.48
N PHE A 281 -6.29 6.33 -28.44
CA PHE A 281 -7.75 6.26 -28.50
C PHE A 281 -8.43 7.64 -28.53
N LEU A 282 -7.73 8.71 -28.21
CA LEU A 282 -8.24 10.08 -28.35
C LEU A 282 -8.21 10.54 -29.82
N PRO A 283 -9.19 11.34 -30.28
CA PRO A 283 -9.18 11.91 -31.62
C PRO A 283 -7.97 12.84 -31.81
N GLU A 284 -7.73 13.72 -30.85
CA GLU A 284 -6.59 14.64 -30.82
C GLU A 284 -5.52 14.15 -29.83
N ALA A 285 -4.28 14.61 -30.00
CA ALA A 285 -3.23 14.33 -29.02
C ALA A 285 -3.56 15.02 -27.68
N PRO A 286 -3.35 14.35 -26.53
CA PRO A 286 -3.50 15.01 -25.24
C PRO A 286 -2.48 16.16 -25.11
N VAL A 287 -2.83 17.21 -24.37
CA VAL A 287 -1.99 18.39 -24.20
C VAL A 287 -1.41 18.42 -22.79
N ASP A 288 -0.13 18.08 -22.65
CA ASP A 288 0.63 18.37 -21.43
C ASP A 288 1.43 19.67 -21.61
N GLU A 289 1.01 20.73 -20.93
CA GLU A 289 1.60 22.08 -21.07
C GLU A 289 3.11 22.09 -20.75
N ARG A 290 3.55 21.29 -19.78
CA ARG A 290 4.97 21.20 -19.40
C ARG A 290 5.80 20.56 -20.52
N SER A 291 5.29 19.49 -21.13
CA SER A 291 5.89 18.84 -22.29
C SER A 291 5.92 19.77 -23.50
N TRP A 292 4.81 20.48 -23.76
CA TRP A 292 4.72 21.48 -24.82
C TRP A 292 5.76 22.59 -24.66
N GLU A 293 5.78 23.24 -23.50
CA GLU A 293 6.72 24.31 -23.18
C GLU A 293 8.19 23.85 -23.36
N LYS A 294 8.51 22.64 -22.89
CA LYS A 294 9.87 22.09 -22.93
C LYS A 294 10.32 21.70 -24.35
N ALA A 295 9.45 21.06 -25.13
CA ALA A 295 9.83 20.45 -26.41
C ALA A 295 9.50 21.33 -27.62
N MET A 296 8.47 22.16 -27.54
CA MET A 296 7.98 22.98 -28.66
C MET A 296 8.40 24.44 -28.54
N VAL A 297 8.24 25.05 -27.36
CA VAL A 297 8.55 26.49 -27.16
C VAL A 297 10.04 26.71 -26.89
N LYS A 298 10.60 25.97 -25.92
CA LYS A 298 12.02 26.04 -25.54
C LYS A 298 12.89 25.04 -26.29
N GLY A 299 12.27 24.15 -27.08
CA GLY A 299 12.97 23.15 -27.86
C GLY A 299 13.76 23.79 -29.01
N PRO A 300 14.99 23.34 -29.27
CA PRO A 300 15.75 23.83 -30.42
C PRO A 300 15.03 23.43 -31.71
N GLU A 301 14.83 24.40 -32.61
CA GLU A 301 14.39 24.13 -33.99
C GLU A 301 13.07 23.36 -34.11
N ALA A 302 12.17 23.43 -33.11
CA ALA A 302 10.96 22.61 -33.06
C ALA A 302 10.08 22.77 -34.31
N VAL A 303 9.85 24.02 -34.74
CA VAL A 303 9.11 24.36 -35.97
C VAL A 303 9.69 23.65 -37.19
N SER A 304 10.99 23.82 -37.43
CA SER A 304 11.64 23.26 -38.61
C SER A 304 11.81 21.74 -38.52
N MET A 305 11.95 21.18 -37.31
CA MET A 305 11.93 19.73 -37.09
C MET A 305 10.58 19.11 -37.43
N LEU A 306 9.47 19.80 -37.12
CA LEU A 306 8.14 19.34 -37.49
C LEU A 306 7.94 19.43 -39.01
N ASP A 307 8.34 20.54 -39.65
CA ASP A 307 8.24 20.71 -41.11
C ASP A 307 9.01 19.60 -41.86
N ASP A 308 10.25 19.33 -41.45
CA ASP A 308 11.08 18.27 -42.04
C ASP A 308 10.53 16.87 -41.77
N ALA A 309 10.05 16.60 -40.55
CA ALA A 309 9.48 15.31 -40.19
C ALA A 309 8.19 15.04 -40.98
N ILE A 310 7.33 16.05 -41.17
CA ILE A 310 6.11 15.93 -42.00
C ILE A 310 6.48 15.57 -43.44
N ALA A 311 7.50 16.22 -44.02
CA ALA A 311 7.95 15.93 -45.37
C ALA A 311 8.57 14.54 -45.48
N ALA A 312 9.48 14.17 -44.57
CA ALA A 312 10.16 12.88 -44.59
C ALA A 312 9.19 11.70 -44.37
N PHE A 313 8.23 11.83 -43.45
CA PHE A 313 7.27 10.78 -43.11
C PHE A 313 6.18 10.58 -44.18
N ALA A 314 5.91 11.57 -45.02
CA ALA A 314 4.90 11.45 -46.08
C ALA A 314 5.22 10.30 -47.05
N ASP A 315 6.50 10.17 -47.42
CA ASP A 315 6.98 9.23 -48.43
C ASP A 315 7.76 8.03 -47.85
N ALA A 316 8.04 8.02 -46.54
CA ALA A 316 8.78 6.95 -45.89
C ALA A 316 8.04 5.61 -45.92
N GLU A 317 8.76 4.50 -45.81
CA GLU A 317 8.16 3.22 -45.42
C GLU A 317 7.60 3.33 -43.99
N TRP A 318 6.40 2.77 -43.73
CA TRP A 318 5.76 2.90 -42.41
C TRP A 318 6.17 1.79 -41.45
N SER A 319 7.46 1.76 -41.10
CA SER A 319 8.06 0.83 -40.16
C SER A 319 8.88 1.57 -39.10
N THR A 320 9.10 0.93 -37.95
CA THR A 320 9.87 1.48 -36.83
C THR A 320 11.27 1.90 -37.28
N GLU A 321 11.93 1.04 -38.05
CA GLU A 321 13.30 1.21 -38.54
C GLU A 321 13.40 2.39 -39.51
N ALA A 322 12.45 2.51 -40.45
CA ALA A 322 12.45 3.57 -41.44
C ALA A 322 12.18 4.94 -40.80
N LEU A 323 11.18 5.03 -39.92
CA LEU A 323 10.86 6.28 -39.21
C LEU A 323 12.00 6.72 -38.28
N HIS A 324 12.64 5.76 -37.61
CA HIS A 324 13.84 6.01 -36.82
C HIS A 324 14.99 6.56 -37.67
N ALA A 325 15.30 5.91 -38.80
CA ALA A 325 16.35 6.34 -39.71
C ALA A 325 16.09 7.76 -40.27
N CYS A 326 14.83 8.08 -40.60
CA CYS A 326 14.43 9.43 -41.03
C CYS A 326 14.76 10.48 -39.96
N LEU A 327 14.29 10.30 -38.72
CA LEU A 327 14.56 11.29 -37.66
C LEU A 327 16.03 11.36 -37.26
N LEU A 328 16.76 10.25 -37.33
CA LEU A 328 18.20 10.24 -37.08
C LEU A 328 18.93 11.10 -38.10
N ALA A 329 18.66 10.89 -39.41
CA ALA A 329 19.29 11.67 -40.48
C ALA A 329 18.95 13.17 -40.40
N LEU A 330 17.69 13.51 -40.09
CA LEU A 330 17.28 14.91 -39.88
C LEU A 330 17.99 15.54 -38.68
N GLY A 331 18.13 14.80 -37.59
CA GLY A 331 18.89 15.24 -36.42
C GLY A 331 20.36 15.49 -36.76
N GLU A 332 21.02 14.55 -37.43
CA GLU A 332 22.43 14.66 -37.83
C GLU A 332 22.68 15.86 -38.75
N ALA A 333 21.81 16.09 -39.74
CA ALA A 333 21.90 17.24 -40.64
C ALA A 333 21.85 18.60 -39.91
N ARG A 334 21.26 18.63 -38.72
CA ARG A 334 21.09 19.81 -37.85
C ARG A 334 22.03 19.81 -36.64
N GLY A 335 22.93 18.83 -36.52
CA GLY A 335 23.80 18.69 -35.36
C GLY A 335 23.07 18.33 -34.05
N LEU A 336 21.85 17.80 -34.14
CA LEU A 336 21.02 17.40 -33.02
C LEU A 336 21.14 15.90 -32.74
N LYS A 337 21.28 15.53 -31.46
CA LYS A 337 21.11 14.13 -31.04
C LYS A 337 19.66 13.68 -31.19
N LEU A 338 19.44 12.39 -31.44
CA LEU A 338 18.10 11.81 -31.63
C LEU A 338 17.09 12.22 -30.55
N GLY A 339 17.48 12.25 -29.28
CA GLY A 339 16.60 12.67 -28.18
C GLY A 339 16.06 14.10 -28.32
N LYS A 340 16.82 15.02 -28.92
CA LYS A 340 16.38 16.38 -29.22
C LYS A 340 15.58 16.45 -30.52
N ALA A 341 16.03 15.73 -31.55
CA ALA A 341 15.34 15.65 -32.84
C ALA A 341 13.92 15.08 -32.71
N GLN A 342 13.74 14.03 -31.90
CA GLN A 342 12.44 13.37 -31.72
C GLN A 342 11.50 14.05 -30.73
N ALA A 343 12.00 14.99 -29.91
CA ALA A 343 11.21 15.59 -28.83
C ALA A 343 9.95 16.34 -29.33
N PRO A 344 10.02 17.16 -30.40
CA PRO A 344 8.82 17.77 -30.99
C PRO A 344 7.82 16.73 -31.50
N ILE A 345 8.28 15.67 -32.17
CA ILE A 345 7.41 14.61 -32.70
C ILE A 345 6.69 13.88 -31.55
N ARG A 346 7.42 13.55 -30.48
CA ARG A 346 6.88 12.88 -29.30
C ARG A 346 5.80 13.72 -28.58
N VAL A 347 5.97 15.04 -28.56
CA VAL A 347 4.94 15.92 -27.96
C VAL A 347 3.80 16.21 -28.93
N ALA A 348 4.05 16.25 -30.24
CA ALA A 348 2.99 16.45 -31.23
C ALA A 348 2.04 15.24 -31.31
N VAL A 349 2.57 14.02 -31.21
CA VAL A 349 1.81 12.80 -31.53
C VAL A 349 1.25 12.12 -30.27
N PRO A 350 2.08 11.56 -29.35
CA PRO A 350 1.60 11.13 -28.02
C PRO A 350 1.19 12.23 -27.04
N GLY A 351 1.51 13.51 -27.30
CA GLY A 351 1.11 14.61 -26.41
C GLY A 351 2.02 14.89 -25.20
N ARG A 352 2.99 14.00 -24.91
CA ARG A 352 3.82 14.05 -23.69
C ARG A 352 5.27 13.70 -23.96
N THR A 353 6.19 14.22 -23.16
CA THR A 353 7.64 13.91 -23.25
C THR A 353 8.03 12.52 -22.75
N VAL A 354 7.14 11.84 -22.03
CA VAL A 354 7.31 10.47 -21.53
C VAL A 354 6.17 9.62 -22.10
N GLY A 355 6.47 8.37 -22.43
CA GLY A 355 5.51 7.41 -22.95
C GLY A 355 6.21 6.16 -23.49
N PRO A 356 5.48 5.31 -24.22
CA PRO A 356 6.06 4.16 -24.91
C PRO A 356 7.14 4.57 -25.94
N PRO A 357 7.91 3.61 -26.48
CA PRO A 357 8.84 3.83 -27.58
C PRO A 357 8.16 4.60 -28.73
N LEU A 358 8.81 5.66 -29.23
CA LEU A 358 8.14 6.62 -30.11
C LEU A 358 7.72 5.97 -31.42
N PHE A 359 8.64 5.24 -32.05
CA PHE A 359 8.47 4.79 -33.42
C PHE A 359 7.42 3.68 -33.52
N GLU A 360 7.42 2.76 -32.56
CA GLU A 360 6.37 1.76 -32.35
C GLU A 360 5.01 2.44 -32.11
N SER A 361 4.98 3.53 -31.34
CA SER A 361 3.77 4.33 -31.16
C SER A 361 3.28 4.97 -32.47
N LEU A 362 4.18 5.45 -33.34
CA LEU A 362 3.82 6.02 -34.64
C LEU A 362 3.31 4.95 -35.62
N VAL A 363 3.95 3.77 -35.64
CA VAL A 363 3.52 2.63 -36.46
C VAL A 363 2.09 2.24 -36.05
N LEU A 364 1.86 2.04 -34.76
CA LEU A 364 0.56 1.66 -34.23
C LEU A 364 -0.53 2.72 -34.47
N LEU A 365 -0.21 4.01 -34.33
CA LEU A 365 -1.18 5.09 -34.59
C LEU A 365 -1.56 5.17 -36.08
N GLY A 366 -0.62 4.82 -36.95
CA GLY A 366 -0.78 4.90 -38.40
C GLY A 366 -0.40 6.26 -39.00
N ARG A 367 -0.01 6.21 -40.28
CA ARG A 367 0.54 7.35 -41.05
C ARG A 367 -0.34 8.59 -41.03
N GLU A 368 -1.62 8.42 -41.37
CA GLU A 368 -2.54 9.54 -41.56
C GLU A 368 -2.70 10.33 -40.26
N ARG A 369 -3.06 9.65 -39.17
CA ARG A 369 -3.23 10.25 -37.84
C ARG A 369 -1.92 10.88 -37.31
N THR A 370 -0.77 10.24 -37.54
CA THR A 370 0.54 10.81 -37.19
C THR A 370 0.78 12.14 -37.91
N LEU A 371 0.62 12.18 -39.23
CA LEU A 371 0.87 13.38 -40.03
C LEU A 371 -0.14 14.50 -39.71
N GLU A 372 -1.40 14.16 -39.47
CA GLU A 372 -2.41 15.12 -39.01
C GLU A 372 -2.01 15.78 -37.70
N ARG A 373 -1.60 14.98 -36.70
CA ARG A 373 -1.15 15.51 -35.40
C ARG A 373 0.10 16.38 -35.50
N LEU A 374 1.06 15.99 -36.34
CA LEU A 374 2.25 16.80 -36.61
C LEU A 374 1.87 18.15 -37.24
N ARG A 375 0.98 18.17 -38.23
CA ARG A 375 0.50 19.41 -38.87
C ARG A 375 -0.31 20.28 -37.91
N ALA A 376 -1.14 19.68 -37.07
CA ALA A 376 -1.90 20.40 -36.04
C ALA A 376 -0.96 21.07 -35.02
N ALA A 377 0.02 20.33 -34.51
CA ALA A 377 1.04 20.88 -33.61
C ALA A 377 1.85 22.00 -34.30
N ARG A 378 2.22 21.80 -35.56
CA ARG A 378 2.95 22.78 -36.36
C ARG A 378 2.16 24.06 -36.60
N SER A 379 0.83 23.96 -36.78
CA SER A 379 -0.07 25.10 -36.99
C SER A 379 -0.33 25.90 -35.72
N ARG A 380 -0.14 25.26 -34.55
CA ARG A 380 -0.28 25.88 -33.23
C ARG A 380 0.95 26.70 -32.82
N LEU A 381 2.11 26.44 -33.43
CA LEU A 381 3.37 27.18 -33.25
C LEU A 381 3.48 28.32 -34.25
#